data_AF-A0A976KBT9-F1
#
_entry.id   AF-A0A976KBT9-F1
#
_cell.length_a   1.000
_cell.length_b   1.000
_cell.length_c   1.000
_cell.angle_alpha   90.00
_cell.angle_beta   90.00
_cell.angle_gamma   90.00
#
_symmetry.space_group_name_H-M   'P 1'
#
loop_
_entity.id
_entity.type
_entity.pdbx_description
1 polymer ?
#
loop_
_entity_poly.entity_id
_entity_poly.type
_entity_poly.pdbx_seq_one_letter_code
_entity_poly.pdbx_strand_id
1 'polypeptide(L)'
;MDAKSLRQPPSEQKPGQSSASAGSAHGGIFRRPLKPVRPVQQLPAEVPNRYFLKEDEEGRFLSCLEAPEVKVRIDRSLSFSANAVRKATEGTIYLDGVAQMEPMLELERRVYNLDHHEGCVRPFTLAACEQALVLVLRGLDIREQPWEIYANEPDLDTVLAVWVLLNSMHLQEENAEVLRRTVIPVIRLEGLIDSHGLGFREFSGLPQDLLEDSFHKLEELRQEEKDLKQQNLWNDSDPLEYAVSRLVMMDQLVYPPWFFEAFRGIEELARGELTGNRIAVVCRSDCGIYELESDLKRLYGKRLGVIAQQKAPETYTLRQVDPFLPFNLEAAYRKLNAMDPAVDVGGSANKWGGSGEIGGSPRLTGTKLGPVDIAEALHLAYHRPDLRQRLAAAVQSFALASVTMLAGWIAAAWGTIEPLGAVQLLAHRWRGFLVLSLTASVLILLALARGRSRRLYGFQMPEGRDWLKLTPAVILAALLGGLWAWRSGSPPAAVTGEAMLAWVAFPLLAEIVFRGLAHGVLVRSFDSQHAGGRWFLSWPVVLSGTYYALWTLPLGLHLVSPLVRLSTPFSFLLLAFAALVGGLALGMVRERSGSLVASLGFHYLGLVAAMATLYLLL
;
A
#
# COMPACT_ATOMS: atom_id res chain seq x y z
N MET A 1 16.53 -35.59 64.81
CA MET A 1 15.43 -34.66 64.44
C MET A 1 15.51 -34.38 62.96
N ASP A 2 14.69 -34.88 62.05
CA ASP A 2 13.78 -36.02 61.92
C ASP A 2 13.46 -36.06 60.40
N ALA A 3 13.94 -37.06 59.67
CA ALA A 3 13.20 -38.26 59.23
C ALA A 3 12.12 -38.01 58.14
N LYS A 4 12.50 -38.42 56.91
CA LYS A 4 11.75 -39.21 55.91
C LYS A 4 10.27 -38.89 55.61
N SER A 5 9.97 -38.67 54.32
CA SER A 5 8.77 -39.26 53.68
C SER A 5 8.87 -39.19 52.14
N LEU A 6 9.11 -40.35 51.54
CA LEU A 6 8.97 -40.68 50.12
C LEU A 6 7.49 -40.63 49.69
N ARG A 7 7.19 -40.18 48.47
CA ARG A 7 5.92 -40.46 47.78
C ARG A 7 6.19 -41.22 46.48
N GLN A 8 5.65 -42.43 46.42
CA GLN A 8 5.50 -43.28 45.24
C GLN A 8 4.33 -42.81 44.35
N PRO A 9 4.28 -43.18 43.06
CA PRO A 9 3.15 -42.90 42.16
C PRO A 9 2.06 -43.99 42.26
N PRO A 10 0.80 -43.69 41.89
CA PRO A 10 -0.24 -44.71 41.84
C PRO A 10 -0.28 -45.45 40.49
N SER A 11 -0.74 -46.69 40.62
CA SER A 11 -0.75 -47.82 39.70
C SER A 11 -1.86 -47.83 38.64
N GLU A 12 -1.58 -48.64 37.62
CA GLU A 12 -2.46 -49.29 36.64
C GLU A 12 -3.93 -49.51 37.03
N GLN A 13 -4.83 -49.21 36.07
CA GLN A 13 -6.08 -49.95 35.84
C GLN A 13 -6.39 -50.04 34.33
N LYS A 14 -6.35 -51.27 33.79
CA LYS A 14 -7.17 -51.72 32.63
C LYS A 14 -8.45 -52.35 33.20
N PRO A 15 -9.62 -52.24 32.55
CA PRO A 15 -10.03 -53.28 31.59
C PRO A 15 -10.98 -52.81 30.46
N GLY A 16 -11.15 -53.64 29.41
CA GLY A 16 -12.30 -53.52 28.52
C GLY A 16 -12.08 -54.04 27.09
N GLN A 17 -12.09 -55.36 26.91
CA GLN A 17 -12.30 -56.02 25.62
C GLN A 17 -13.81 -56.16 25.34
N SER A 18 -14.25 -55.86 24.11
CA SER A 18 -15.41 -56.50 23.44
C SER A 18 -15.28 -56.25 21.93
N SER A 19 -14.81 -57.23 21.15
CA SER A 19 -15.60 -58.24 20.43
C SER A 19 -16.14 -57.75 19.08
N ALA A 20 -15.73 -58.49 18.05
CA ALA A 20 -16.02 -58.35 16.64
C ALA A 20 -17.50 -58.53 16.26
N SER A 21 -17.88 -57.98 15.09
CA SER A 21 -18.80 -58.68 14.20
C SER A 21 -18.36 -58.47 12.74
N ALA A 22 -18.42 -59.57 11.99
CA ALA A 22 -17.97 -59.72 10.61
C ALA A 22 -19.14 -59.62 9.63
N GLY A 23 -18.84 -59.23 8.39
CA GLY A 23 -19.78 -59.21 7.27
C GLY A 23 -19.09 -59.03 5.90
N SER A 24 -18.49 -60.12 5.41
CA SER A 24 -18.30 -60.59 4.01
C SER A 24 -19.30 -60.03 2.98
N ALA A 25 -19.09 -59.86 1.66
CA ALA A 25 -18.04 -60.09 0.63
C ALA A 25 -18.48 -59.28 -0.64
N HIS A 26 -17.67 -58.91 -1.63
CA HIS A 26 -17.11 -59.72 -2.73
C HIS A 26 -16.39 -58.78 -3.72
N GLY A 27 -15.35 -59.28 -4.41
CA GLY A 27 -14.84 -58.65 -5.64
C GLY A 27 -13.32 -58.74 -5.83
N GLY A 28 -12.79 -59.96 -6.00
CA GLY A 28 -11.39 -60.18 -6.35
C GLY A 28 -11.12 -59.88 -7.82
N ILE A 29 -10.06 -59.11 -8.10
CA ILE A 29 -9.35 -59.12 -9.38
C ILE A 29 -7.86 -59.29 -9.07
N PHE A 30 -7.32 -60.41 -9.57
CA PHE A 30 -5.90 -60.75 -9.56
C PHE A 30 -5.02 -59.61 -10.12
N ARG A 31 -4.02 -59.14 -9.36
CA ARG A 31 -2.82 -58.50 -9.91
C ARG A 31 -1.58 -59.15 -9.31
N ARG A 32 -0.68 -59.56 -10.20
CA ARG A 32 0.65 -60.14 -9.92
C ARG A 32 1.43 -59.31 -8.88
N PRO A 33 2.32 -59.92 -8.07
CA PRO A 33 3.23 -59.15 -7.23
C PRO A 33 4.16 -58.33 -8.12
N LEU A 34 4.05 -57.01 -8.02
CA LEU A 34 5.03 -56.08 -8.59
C LEU A 34 6.36 -56.31 -7.87
N LYS A 35 7.42 -56.59 -8.63
CA LYS A 35 8.79 -56.56 -8.12
C LYS A 35 9.04 -55.23 -7.40
N PRO A 36 9.81 -55.18 -6.31
CA PRO A 36 10.20 -53.92 -5.71
C PRO A 36 10.93 -53.09 -6.77
N VAL A 37 10.29 -51.99 -7.15
CA VAL A 37 10.93 -50.92 -7.92
C VAL A 37 12.02 -50.40 -7.00
N ARG A 38 13.29 -50.52 -7.42
CA ARG A 38 14.41 -49.86 -6.75
C ARG A 38 13.99 -48.40 -6.54
N PRO A 39 14.18 -47.79 -5.36
CA PRO A 39 13.92 -46.37 -5.22
C PRO A 39 14.73 -45.66 -6.30
N VAL A 40 14.03 -44.87 -7.12
CA VAL A 40 14.67 -43.86 -7.95
C VAL A 40 15.54 -43.08 -6.97
N GLN A 41 16.86 -43.14 -7.16
CA GLN A 41 17.77 -42.21 -6.50
C GLN A 41 17.28 -40.81 -6.90
N GLN A 42 16.49 -40.19 -6.03
CA GLN A 42 16.31 -38.75 -6.06
C GLN A 42 17.71 -38.20 -5.85
N LEU A 43 18.27 -37.60 -6.90
CA LEU A 43 19.42 -36.72 -6.77
C LEU A 43 19.12 -35.76 -5.60
N PRO A 44 20.06 -35.51 -4.67
CA PRO A 44 19.82 -34.59 -3.58
C PRO A 44 19.41 -33.24 -4.18
N ALA A 45 18.27 -32.71 -3.72
CA ALA A 45 17.79 -31.40 -4.16
C ALA A 45 18.87 -30.35 -3.86
N GLU A 46 19.28 -29.53 -4.82
CA GLU A 46 20.17 -28.42 -4.52
C GLU A 46 19.45 -27.41 -3.61
N VAL A 47 20.19 -26.75 -2.72
CA VAL A 47 19.66 -25.65 -1.89
C VAL A 47 19.12 -24.56 -2.82
N PRO A 48 17.86 -24.11 -2.68
CA PRO A 48 17.26 -23.17 -3.61
C PRO A 48 17.94 -21.80 -3.53
N ASN A 49 18.15 -21.17 -4.69
CA ASN A 49 18.64 -19.80 -4.73
C ASN A 49 17.51 -18.84 -4.28
N ARG A 50 17.74 -18.16 -3.15
CA ARG A 50 16.81 -17.21 -2.54
C ARG A 50 17.26 -15.76 -2.58
N TYR A 51 18.44 -15.48 -3.15
CA TYR A 51 18.99 -14.13 -3.28
C TYR A 51 18.83 -13.65 -4.72
N PHE A 52 18.37 -12.41 -4.89
CA PHE A 52 18.13 -11.84 -6.21
C PHE A 52 18.42 -10.34 -6.20
N LEU A 53 18.80 -9.85 -7.38
CA LEU A 53 19.01 -8.44 -7.63
C LEU A 53 17.72 -7.80 -8.11
N LYS A 54 17.42 -6.64 -7.56
CA LYS A 54 16.30 -5.77 -7.93
C LYS A 54 16.84 -4.35 -8.15
N GLU A 55 16.01 -3.49 -8.72
CA GLU A 55 16.32 -2.09 -8.97
C GLU A 55 15.14 -1.22 -8.54
N ASP A 56 15.44 -0.11 -7.88
CA ASP A 56 14.48 0.95 -7.55
C ASP A 56 15.04 2.33 -7.93
N GLU A 57 14.39 3.41 -7.47
CA GLU A 57 14.79 4.78 -7.78
C GLU A 57 16.20 5.15 -7.28
N GLU A 58 16.71 4.45 -6.26
CA GLU A 58 18.05 4.64 -5.69
C GLU A 58 19.09 3.69 -6.30
N GLY A 59 18.69 2.83 -7.23
CA GLY A 59 19.55 1.92 -7.98
C GLY A 59 19.38 0.46 -7.62
N ARG A 60 20.38 -0.35 -7.96
CA ARG A 60 20.37 -1.80 -7.74
C ARG A 60 20.55 -2.17 -6.27
N PHE A 61 19.86 -3.22 -5.84
CA PHE A 61 19.99 -3.79 -4.50
C PHE A 61 19.79 -5.30 -4.50
N LEU A 62 20.40 -5.97 -3.53
CA LEU A 62 20.19 -7.38 -3.22
C LEU A 62 19.02 -7.53 -2.26
N SER A 63 18.19 -8.54 -2.50
CA SER A 63 17.05 -8.90 -1.66
C SER A 63 16.97 -10.42 -1.50
N CYS A 64 16.34 -10.87 -0.42
CA CYS A 64 16.18 -12.28 -0.05
C CYS A 64 14.69 -12.64 0.03
N LEU A 65 14.31 -13.83 -0.44
CA LEU A 65 12.92 -14.32 -0.35
C LEU A 65 12.40 -14.37 1.09
N GLU A 66 13.28 -14.70 2.04
CA GLU A 66 12.94 -14.85 3.46
C GLU A 66 13.05 -13.55 4.26
N ALA A 67 13.68 -12.52 3.69
CA ALA A 67 13.79 -11.19 4.26
C ALA A 67 13.36 -10.12 3.22
N PRO A 68 12.09 -10.15 2.77
CA PRO A 68 11.62 -9.35 1.64
C PRO A 68 11.57 -7.85 1.91
N GLU A 69 11.77 -7.42 3.16
CA GLU A 69 11.78 -6.01 3.58
C GLU A 69 13.20 -5.49 3.86
N VAL A 70 14.22 -6.32 3.64
CA VAL A 70 15.62 -5.95 3.75
C VAL A 70 16.18 -5.72 2.35
N LYS A 71 16.77 -4.56 2.15
CA LYS A 71 17.50 -4.20 0.93
C LYS A 71 18.96 -4.03 1.28
N VAL A 72 19.82 -4.65 0.48
CA VAL A 72 21.27 -4.57 0.67
C VAL A 72 21.89 -3.88 -0.54
N ARG A 73 22.59 -2.78 -0.29
CA ARG A 73 23.26 -1.97 -1.31
C ARG A 73 24.76 -2.04 -1.05
N ILE A 74 25.48 -2.49 -2.07
CA ILE A 74 26.93 -2.59 -2.03
C ILE A 74 27.48 -1.92 -3.27
N ASP A 75 28.25 -0.86 -3.07
CA ASP A 75 28.89 -0.11 -4.14
C ASP A 75 30.16 0.57 -3.60
N ARG A 76 31.29 0.35 -4.29
CA ARG A 76 32.62 0.82 -3.87
C ARG A 76 32.74 2.34 -3.77
N SER A 77 31.83 3.08 -4.39
CA SER A 77 31.75 4.54 -4.30
C SER A 77 31.01 5.05 -3.04
N LEU A 78 30.33 4.17 -2.30
CA LEU A 78 29.59 4.55 -1.11
C LEU A 78 30.53 4.96 0.02
N SER A 79 30.26 6.13 0.59
CA SER A 79 30.87 6.57 1.83
C SER A 79 29.97 7.61 2.49
N PHE A 80 29.60 7.38 3.75
CA PHE A 80 28.67 8.23 4.49
C PHE A 80 29.40 8.98 5.60
N SER A 81 29.31 10.31 5.58
CA SER A 81 29.83 11.12 6.70
C SER A 81 29.09 10.82 8.02
N ALA A 82 29.75 10.99 9.16
CA ALA A 82 29.14 10.86 10.50
C ALA A 82 27.81 11.64 10.65
N ASN A 83 27.72 12.84 10.06
CA ASN A 83 26.51 13.66 10.10
C ASN A 83 25.38 13.08 9.25
N ALA A 84 25.70 12.42 8.13
CA ALA A 84 24.72 11.73 7.30
C ALA A 84 24.16 10.50 8.04
N VAL A 85 25.04 9.68 8.63
CA VAL A 85 24.66 8.52 9.44
C VAL A 85 23.75 8.92 10.60
N ARG A 86 24.11 9.97 11.35
CA ARG A 86 23.27 10.51 12.44
C ARG A 86 21.96 11.11 11.96
N LYS A 87 21.76 11.33 10.66
CA LYS A 87 20.49 11.82 10.08
C LYS A 87 19.80 10.78 9.20
N ALA A 88 20.31 9.55 9.21
CA ALA A 88 19.76 8.45 8.43
C ALA A 88 18.29 8.19 8.80
N THR A 89 17.58 7.62 7.83
CA THR A 89 16.23 7.12 8.03
C THR A 89 16.23 5.98 9.04
N GLU A 90 15.12 5.81 9.75
CA GLU A 90 14.94 4.68 10.66
C GLU A 90 15.06 3.35 9.90
N GLY A 91 15.73 2.36 10.51
CA GLY A 91 15.97 1.07 9.87
C GLY A 91 17.15 1.07 8.90
N THR A 92 18.25 1.72 9.28
CA THR A 92 19.46 1.76 8.45
C THR A 92 20.61 1.04 9.15
N ILE A 93 21.32 0.18 8.43
CA ILE A 93 22.53 -0.49 8.91
C ILE A 93 23.68 -0.16 7.96
N TYR A 94 24.77 0.36 8.50
CA TYR A 94 26.03 0.56 7.80
C TYR A 94 26.97 -0.57 8.20
N LEU A 95 27.62 -1.18 7.21
CA LEU A 95 28.59 -2.25 7.39
C LEU A 95 29.97 -1.79 6.97
N ASP A 96 30.94 -2.13 7.80
CA ASP A 96 32.34 -2.32 7.45
C ASP A 96 32.97 -1.14 6.70
N GLY A 97 33.28 -0.07 7.44
CA GLY A 97 33.98 1.11 6.91
C GLY A 97 33.18 2.01 5.96
N VAL A 98 31.96 1.65 5.54
CA VAL A 98 31.14 2.51 4.67
C VAL A 98 30.75 3.83 5.35
N ALA A 99 30.68 3.84 6.68
CA ALA A 99 30.37 5.00 7.50
C ALA A 99 31.65 5.59 8.12
N GLN A 100 31.87 6.88 7.92
CA GLN A 100 33.02 7.63 8.46
C GLN A 100 32.79 8.04 9.92
N MET A 101 32.56 7.05 10.79
CA MET A 101 32.44 7.27 12.24
C MET A 101 32.65 5.97 13.02
N GLU A 102 32.85 6.10 14.32
CA GLU A 102 32.92 4.98 15.25
C GLU A 102 31.65 4.09 15.21
N PRO A 103 31.75 2.82 15.63
CA PRO A 103 30.61 1.91 15.74
C PRO A 103 29.54 2.49 16.64
N MET A 104 28.29 2.34 16.22
CA MET A 104 27.16 3.02 16.84
C MET A 104 25.92 2.14 16.83
N LEU A 105 25.23 2.09 17.96
CA LEU A 105 23.91 1.49 18.08
C LEU A 105 22.89 2.53 18.58
N GLU A 106 22.18 3.18 17.67
CA GLU A 106 21.08 4.08 18.03
C GLU A 106 19.77 3.29 18.05
N LEU A 107 19.41 2.78 19.24
CA LEU A 107 18.26 1.87 19.41
C LEU A 107 16.90 2.52 19.13
N GLU A 108 16.72 3.80 19.49
CA GLU A 108 15.43 4.49 19.33
C GLU A 108 15.06 4.70 17.87
N ARG A 109 16.06 5.05 17.04
CA ARG A 109 15.90 5.25 15.60
C ARG A 109 16.27 4.04 14.78
N ARG A 110 16.80 2.98 15.42
CA ARG A 110 17.21 1.74 14.78
C ARG A 110 18.18 2.02 13.62
N VAL A 111 19.20 2.83 13.92
CA VAL A 111 20.31 3.16 13.02
C VAL A 111 21.58 2.58 13.61
N TYR A 112 22.20 1.65 12.89
CA TYR A 112 23.37 0.91 13.35
C TYR A 112 24.56 1.12 12.42
N ASN A 113 25.73 1.30 13.00
CA ASN A 113 27.01 1.27 12.30
C ASN A 113 27.82 0.09 12.86
N LEU A 114 27.97 -0.96 12.07
CA LEU A 114 28.75 -2.15 12.39
C LEU A 114 30.10 -2.01 11.69
N ASP A 115 31.06 -1.43 12.38
CA ASP A 115 32.37 -1.12 11.83
C ASP A 115 33.47 -1.52 12.80
N HIS A 116 34.69 -1.71 12.30
CA HIS A 116 35.87 -1.92 13.11
C HIS A 116 37.11 -1.17 12.60
N HIS A 117 36.94 -0.35 11.55
CA HIS A 117 38.00 0.45 10.93
C HIS A 117 38.09 1.86 11.53
N GLU A 118 37.00 2.62 11.50
CA GLU A 118 36.99 4.03 11.85
C GLU A 118 36.70 4.23 13.35
N GLY A 119 37.43 5.13 14.01
CA GLY A 119 37.25 5.40 15.44
C GLY A 119 37.48 4.22 16.38
N CYS A 120 38.04 3.10 15.88
CA CYS A 120 38.22 1.85 16.61
C CYS A 120 39.67 1.52 16.89
N VAL A 121 39.90 0.71 17.92
CA VAL A 121 41.14 -0.05 18.05
C VAL A 121 40.89 -1.43 17.46
N ARG A 122 41.22 -1.62 16.18
CA ARG A 122 40.88 -2.82 15.37
C ARG A 122 41.18 -4.15 16.09
N PRO A 123 42.34 -4.36 16.74
CA PRO A 123 42.62 -5.60 17.48
C PRO A 123 41.72 -5.90 18.71
N PHE A 124 40.90 -4.95 19.16
CA PHE A 124 40.01 -5.15 20.32
C PHE A 124 38.54 -4.97 19.96
N THR A 125 38.25 -4.67 18.69
CA THR A 125 36.90 -4.45 18.18
C THR A 125 36.54 -5.66 17.33
N LEU A 126 35.37 -6.25 17.56
CA LEU A 126 34.88 -7.35 16.74
C LEU A 126 34.71 -6.89 15.29
N ALA A 127 34.92 -7.77 14.31
CA ALA A 127 34.62 -7.47 12.91
C ALA A 127 33.11 -7.32 12.67
N ALA A 128 32.70 -6.78 11.52
CA ALA A 128 31.30 -6.48 11.22
C ALA A 128 30.41 -7.74 11.25
N CYS A 129 30.89 -8.89 10.77
CA CYS A 129 30.12 -10.15 10.79
C CYS A 129 29.83 -10.64 12.22
N GLU A 130 30.79 -10.46 13.12
CA GLU A 130 30.63 -10.81 14.54
C GLU A 130 29.70 -9.83 15.24
N GLN A 131 29.81 -8.53 14.93
CA GLN A 131 28.88 -7.53 15.46
C GLN A 131 27.44 -7.80 15.02
N ALA A 132 27.22 -8.13 13.75
CA ALA A 132 25.92 -8.54 13.22
C ALA A 132 25.38 -9.78 13.95
N LEU A 133 26.23 -10.80 14.19
CA LEU A 133 25.85 -12.00 14.93
C LEU A 133 25.45 -11.68 16.36
N VAL A 134 26.20 -10.83 17.05
CA VAL A 134 25.87 -10.38 18.41
C VAL A 134 24.51 -9.68 18.41
N LEU A 135 24.24 -8.76 17.47
CA LEU A 135 22.96 -8.07 17.38
C LEU A 135 21.79 -9.03 17.17
N VAL A 136 21.93 -9.95 16.22
CA VAL A 136 20.91 -10.98 15.95
C VAL A 136 20.69 -11.84 17.20
N LEU A 137 21.73 -12.38 17.83
CA LEU A 137 21.56 -13.23 19.02
C LEU A 137 21.07 -12.46 20.25
N ARG A 138 21.22 -11.13 20.28
CA ARG A 138 20.66 -10.25 21.31
C ARG A 138 19.20 -9.85 21.04
N GLY A 139 18.63 -10.25 19.91
CA GLY A 139 17.20 -10.12 19.63
C GLY A 139 16.83 -9.07 18.58
N LEU A 140 17.76 -8.66 17.71
CA LEU A 140 17.40 -7.86 16.53
C LEU A 140 16.44 -8.67 15.63
N ASP A 141 15.18 -8.26 15.57
CA ASP A 141 14.19 -8.83 14.65
C ASP A 141 14.04 -7.94 13.41
N ILE A 142 14.63 -8.37 12.30
CA ILE A 142 14.61 -7.64 11.02
C ILE A 142 13.19 -7.45 10.46
N ARG A 143 12.18 -8.17 10.98
CA ARG A 143 10.80 -8.10 10.47
C ARG A 143 10.01 -6.97 11.10
N GLU A 144 10.54 -6.30 12.13
CA GLU A 144 9.80 -5.25 12.82
C GLU A 144 9.59 -4.00 11.97
N GLN A 145 10.37 -3.82 10.90
CA GLN A 145 10.30 -2.70 9.96
C GLN A 145 11.09 -3.02 8.68
N PRO A 146 11.00 -2.18 7.62
CA PRO A 146 11.92 -2.27 6.49
C PRO A 146 13.34 -1.87 6.91
N TRP A 147 14.33 -2.47 6.27
CA TRP A 147 15.74 -2.17 6.52
C TRP A 147 16.50 -1.87 5.22
N GLU A 148 17.34 -0.85 5.24
CA GLU A 148 18.36 -0.57 4.22
C GLU A 148 19.74 -0.87 4.83
N ILE A 149 20.50 -1.74 4.18
CA ILE A 149 21.85 -2.13 4.57
C ILE A 149 22.81 -1.59 3.52
N TYR A 150 23.81 -0.81 3.95
CA TYR A 150 24.82 -0.23 3.08
C TYR A 150 26.20 -0.81 3.39
N ALA A 151 26.97 -1.10 2.35
CA ALA A 151 28.39 -1.44 2.42
C ALA A 151 29.12 -0.87 1.19
N ASN A 152 30.43 -0.69 1.26
CA ASN A 152 31.24 -0.24 0.11
C ASN A 152 32.02 -1.39 -0.53
N GLU A 153 32.59 -2.30 0.24
CA GLU A 153 33.33 -3.45 -0.26
C GLU A 153 32.63 -4.76 0.08
N PRO A 154 32.47 -5.70 -0.87
CA PRO A 154 31.87 -6.99 -0.59
C PRO A 154 32.94 -8.00 -0.15
N ASP A 155 33.79 -7.66 0.82
CA ASP A 155 34.71 -8.66 1.36
C ASP A 155 33.97 -9.71 2.20
N LEU A 156 34.71 -10.72 2.69
CA LEU A 156 34.07 -11.82 3.38
C LEU A 156 33.43 -11.40 4.72
N ASP A 157 34.01 -10.43 5.44
CA ASP A 157 33.42 -9.90 6.67
C ASP A 157 32.06 -9.26 6.38
N THR A 158 32.01 -8.37 5.39
CA THR A 158 30.77 -7.74 4.93
C THR A 158 29.74 -8.76 4.46
N VAL A 159 30.13 -9.72 3.62
CA VAL A 159 29.20 -10.73 3.07
C VAL A 159 28.65 -11.62 4.19
N LEU A 160 29.47 -12.03 5.16
CA LEU A 160 29.02 -12.81 6.30
C LEU A 160 28.10 -11.99 7.22
N ALA A 161 28.37 -10.70 7.41
CA ALA A 161 27.47 -9.80 8.13
C ALA A 161 26.09 -9.72 7.46
N VAL A 162 26.06 -9.55 6.13
CA VAL A 162 24.83 -9.57 5.33
C VAL A 162 24.12 -10.92 5.48
N TRP A 163 24.83 -12.04 5.37
CA TRP A 163 24.26 -13.38 5.53
C TRP A 163 23.57 -13.51 6.89
N VAL A 164 24.26 -13.11 7.97
CA VAL A 164 23.74 -13.17 9.34
C VAL A 164 22.45 -12.37 9.49
N LEU A 165 22.41 -11.14 8.97
CA LEU A 165 21.24 -10.27 9.05
C LEU A 165 20.05 -10.87 8.29
N LEU A 166 20.27 -11.35 7.05
CA LEU A 166 19.24 -11.98 6.23
C LEU A 166 18.76 -13.33 6.80
N ASN A 167 19.58 -14.00 7.61
CA ASN A 167 19.26 -15.28 8.27
C ASN A 167 18.89 -15.14 9.75
N SER A 168 18.64 -13.91 10.21
CA SER A 168 18.40 -13.63 11.62
C SER A 168 17.27 -14.46 12.24
N MET A 169 16.19 -14.73 11.49
CA MET A 169 15.10 -15.61 11.93
C MET A 169 15.62 -17.00 12.28
N HIS A 170 16.29 -17.66 11.34
CA HIS A 170 16.82 -19.02 11.51
C HIS A 170 17.85 -19.08 12.63
N LEU A 171 18.66 -18.02 12.79
CA LEU A 171 19.66 -17.93 13.86
C LEU A 171 19.05 -17.69 15.24
N GLN A 172 17.82 -17.20 15.34
CA GLN A 172 17.13 -16.92 16.62
C GLN A 172 16.21 -18.05 17.08
N GLU A 173 15.83 -18.98 16.20
CA GLU A 173 14.96 -20.10 16.55
C GLU A 173 15.54 -20.97 17.69
N GLU A 174 14.66 -21.56 18.51
CA GLU A 174 15.07 -22.38 19.67
C GLU A 174 15.83 -23.65 19.24
N ASN A 175 15.42 -24.24 18.12
CA ASN A 175 16.03 -25.43 17.51
C ASN A 175 17.22 -25.11 16.59
N ALA A 176 17.66 -23.84 16.52
CA ALA A 176 18.78 -23.41 15.69
C ALA A 176 20.16 -23.88 16.19
N GLU A 177 20.22 -24.71 17.23
CA GLU A 177 21.49 -25.16 17.82
C GLU A 177 22.40 -25.83 16.79
N VAL A 178 21.85 -26.68 15.93
CA VAL A 178 22.62 -27.36 14.87
C VAL A 178 23.17 -26.33 13.87
N LEU A 179 22.34 -25.38 13.44
CA LEU A 179 22.74 -24.31 12.53
C LEU A 179 23.84 -23.42 13.15
N ARG A 180 23.66 -23.00 14.40
CA ARG A 180 24.61 -22.18 15.17
C ARG A 180 25.95 -22.89 15.33
N ARG A 181 25.97 -24.20 15.59
CA ARG A 181 27.20 -24.99 15.69
C ARG A 181 27.99 -25.03 14.39
N THR A 182 27.32 -24.94 13.24
CA THR A 182 27.96 -24.89 11.93
C THR A 182 28.49 -23.49 11.60
N VAL A 183 27.69 -22.44 11.83
CA VAL A 183 27.97 -21.10 11.30
C VAL A 183 28.78 -20.20 12.23
N ILE A 184 28.60 -20.30 13.56
CA ILE A 184 29.32 -19.44 14.53
C ILE A 184 30.84 -19.62 14.44
N PRO A 185 31.39 -20.84 14.29
CA PRO A 185 32.83 -21.03 14.15
C PRO A 185 33.41 -20.34 12.91
N VAL A 186 32.70 -20.41 11.78
CA VAL A 186 33.08 -19.75 10.52
C VAL A 186 33.10 -18.23 10.68
N ILE A 187 32.03 -17.65 11.25
CA ILE A 187 31.93 -16.21 11.52
C ILE A 187 33.02 -15.76 12.50
N ARG A 188 33.22 -16.49 13.60
CA ARG A 188 34.22 -16.17 14.62
C ARG A 188 35.64 -16.21 14.05
N LEU A 189 35.92 -17.19 13.20
CA LEU A 189 37.22 -17.34 12.59
C LEU A 189 37.48 -16.22 11.56
N GLU A 190 36.49 -15.86 10.74
CA GLU A 190 36.64 -14.74 9.81
C GLU A 190 36.84 -13.43 10.56
N GLY A 191 36.02 -13.11 11.56
CA GLY A 191 36.17 -11.86 12.30
C GLY A 191 37.53 -11.71 12.99
N LEU A 192 38.11 -12.83 13.45
CA LEU A 192 39.47 -12.87 13.97
C LEU A 192 40.52 -12.64 12.86
N ILE A 193 40.36 -13.30 11.72
CA ILE A 193 41.27 -13.16 10.57
C ILE A 193 41.23 -11.73 10.03
N ASP A 194 40.07 -11.12 9.93
CA ASP A 194 39.98 -9.77 9.40
C ASP A 194 40.56 -8.74 10.39
N SER A 195 40.27 -8.88 11.69
CA SER A 195 40.78 -7.96 12.71
C SER A 195 42.29 -8.10 12.99
N HIS A 196 42.85 -9.31 12.89
CA HIS A 196 44.22 -9.62 13.33
C HIS A 196 45.12 -10.27 12.27
N GLY A 197 44.57 -10.66 11.13
CA GLY A 197 45.25 -11.44 10.10
C GLY A 197 45.30 -12.94 10.38
N LEU A 198 45.69 -13.70 9.35
CA LEU A 198 45.77 -15.16 9.36
C LEU A 198 46.66 -15.75 10.47
N GLY A 199 47.67 -14.99 10.92
CA GLY A 199 48.60 -15.44 11.97
C GLY A 199 47.95 -15.65 13.34
N PHE A 200 46.74 -15.12 13.56
CA PHE A 200 46.03 -15.23 14.82
C PHE A 200 44.95 -16.32 14.86
N ARG A 201 44.77 -17.11 13.79
CA ARG A 201 43.72 -18.15 13.72
C ARG A 201 43.68 -19.13 14.91
N GLU A 202 44.84 -19.45 15.47
CA GLU A 202 44.99 -20.37 16.60
C GLU A 202 44.42 -19.79 17.91
N PHE A 203 44.22 -18.47 17.97
CA PHE A 203 43.63 -17.75 19.10
C PHE A 203 42.10 -17.66 19.03
N SER A 204 41.46 -18.31 18.05
CA SER A 204 39.99 -18.37 17.93
C SER A 204 39.33 -19.08 19.11
N GLY A 205 40.06 -19.95 19.82
CA GLY A 205 39.54 -20.78 20.90
C GLY A 205 38.70 -21.96 20.42
N LEU A 206 38.69 -22.24 19.11
CA LEU A 206 38.00 -23.39 18.53
C LEU A 206 38.81 -24.69 18.75
N PRO A 207 38.14 -25.83 18.97
CA PRO A 207 38.77 -27.15 18.85
C PRO A 207 39.46 -27.32 17.48
N GLN A 208 40.58 -28.06 17.45
CA GLN A 208 41.43 -28.21 16.26
C GLN A 208 40.64 -28.69 15.02
N ASP A 209 39.80 -29.70 15.20
CA ASP A 209 38.95 -30.26 14.15
C ASP A 209 37.95 -29.23 13.60
N LEU A 210 37.32 -28.46 14.49
CA LEU A 210 36.39 -27.41 14.12
C LEU A 210 37.08 -26.21 13.48
N LEU A 211 38.29 -25.87 13.93
CA LEU A 211 39.13 -24.83 13.35
C LEU A 211 39.50 -25.19 11.91
N GLU A 212 39.96 -26.42 11.67
CA GLU A 212 40.33 -26.92 10.34
C GLU A 212 39.13 -26.95 9.39
N ASP A 213 37.98 -27.47 9.84
CA ASP A 213 36.72 -27.47 9.07
C ASP A 213 36.24 -26.04 8.75
N SER A 214 36.24 -25.15 9.73
CA SER A 214 35.83 -23.74 9.53
C SER A 214 36.77 -23.01 8.59
N PHE A 215 38.08 -23.24 8.71
CA PHE A 215 39.09 -22.64 7.83
C PHE A 215 38.94 -23.14 6.39
N HIS A 216 38.65 -24.43 6.19
CA HIS A 216 38.37 -24.99 4.86
C HIS A 216 37.18 -24.29 4.20
N LYS A 217 36.08 -24.12 4.94
CA LYS A 217 34.89 -23.39 4.46
C LYS A 217 35.18 -21.93 4.11
N LEU A 218 35.96 -21.22 4.94
CA LEU A 218 36.37 -19.84 4.63
C LEU A 218 37.23 -19.76 3.37
N GLU A 219 38.12 -20.73 3.18
CA GLU A 219 38.98 -20.77 2.01
C GLU A 219 38.19 -21.03 0.73
N GLU A 220 37.19 -21.92 0.77
CA GLU A 220 36.23 -22.10 -0.33
C GLU A 220 35.47 -20.81 -0.66
N LEU A 221 34.99 -20.09 0.35
CA LEU A 221 34.28 -18.82 0.17
C LEU A 221 35.18 -17.74 -0.47
N ARG A 222 36.46 -17.69 -0.08
CA ARG A 222 37.46 -16.71 -0.54
C ARG A 222 38.08 -17.02 -1.89
N GLN A 223 37.92 -18.23 -2.42
CA GLN A 223 38.65 -18.67 -3.61
C GLN A 223 38.40 -17.72 -4.80
N GLU A 224 37.14 -17.35 -5.06
CA GLU A 224 36.79 -16.43 -6.14
C GLU A 224 37.39 -15.04 -5.95
N GLU A 225 37.37 -14.50 -4.73
CA GLU A 225 38.02 -13.23 -4.40
C GLU A 225 39.51 -13.26 -4.73
N LYS A 226 40.20 -14.33 -4.33
CA LYS A 226 41.63 -14.52 -4.58
C LYS A 226 41.92 -14.59 -6.06
N ASP A 227 41.09 -15.32 -6.81
CA ASP A 227 41.25 -15.45 -8.26
C ASP A 227 41.06 -14.11 -8.97
N LEU A 228 40.03 -13.34 -8.58
CA LEU A 228 39.79 -11.99 -9.10
C LEU A 228 40.94 -11.03 -8.75
N LYS A 229 41.44 -11.05 -7.51
CA LYS A 229 42.58 -10.23 -7.07
C LYS A 229 43.87 -10.61 -7.80
N GLN A 230 44.14 -11.91 -8.00
CA GLN A 230 45.30 -12.38 -8.76
C GLN A 230 45.25 -11.94 -10.23
N GLN A 231 44.05 -11.86 -10.81
CA GLN A 231 43.84 -11.42 -12.18
C GLN A 231 43.73 -9.88 -12.32
N ASN A 232 43.82 -9.13 -11.21
CA ASN A 232 43.56 -7.68 -11.13
C ASN A 232 42.14 -7.28 -11.63
N LEU A 233 41.18 -8.19 -11.56
CA LEU A 233 39.78 -7.96 -11.97
C LEU A 233 38.87 -7.60 -10.79
N TRP A 234 39.39 -7.57 -9.55
CA TRP A 234 38.60 -7.30 -8.35
C TRP A 234 37.85 -5.97 -8.42
N ASN A 235 38.53 -4.88 -8.78
CA ASN A 235 37.90 -3.56 -8.81
C ASN A 235 36.87 -3.40 -9.95
N ASP A 236 36.98 -4.22 -10.99
CA ASP A 236 36.08 -4.22 -12.15
C ASP A 236 34.88 -5.18 -11.98
N SER A 237 34.89 -6.02 -10.94
CA SER A 237 33.79 -6.95 -10.67
C SER A 237 32.56 -6.22 -10.14
N ASP A 238 31.37 -6.72 -10.46
CA ASP A 238 30.13 -6.19 -9.89
C ASP A 238 29.99 -6.65 -8.42
N PRO A 239 30.00 -5.71 -7.45
CA PRO A 239 30.02 -6.08 -6.03
C PRO A 239 28.75 -6.80 -5.58
N LEU A 240 27.58 -6.48 -6.16
CA LEU A 240 26.31 -7.12 -5.82
C LEU A 240 26.24 -8.54 -6.38
N GLU A 241 26.70 -8.76 -7.61
CA GLU A 241 26.73 -10.10 -8.20
C GLU A 241 27.69 -11.02 -7.44
N TYR A 242 28.86 -10.49 -7.06
CA TYR A 242 29.80 -11.21 -6.22
C TYR A 242 29.20 -11.57 -4.85
N ALA A 243 28.56 -10.61 -4.17
CA ALA A 243 27.90 -10.86 -2.89
C ALA A 243 26.80 -11.93 -3.00
N VAL A 244 25.96 -11.89 -4.04
CA VAL A 244 24.95 -12.95 -4.30
C VAL A 244 25.62 -14.31 -4.46
N SER A 245 26.68 -14.41 -5.28
CA SER A 245 27.45 -15.65 -5.48
C SER A 245 27.94 -16.22 -4.15
N ARG A 246 28.54 -15.39 -3.29
CA ARG A 246 29.05 -15.81 -1.99
C ARG A 246 27.96 -16.19 -1.00
N LEU A 247 26.83 -15.47 -0.97
CA LEU A 247 25.68 -15.82 -0.13
C LEU A 247 25.06 -17.17 -0.53
N VAL A 248 24.96 -17.46 -1.83
CA VAL A 248 24.51 -18.78 -2.32
C VAL A 248 25.48 -19.88 -1.91
N MET A 249 26.79 -19.66 -2.05
CA MET A 249 27.80 -20.62 -1.61
C MET A 249 27.72 -20.86 -0.08
N MET A 250 27.54 -19.80 0.70
CA MET A 250 27.36 -19.91 2.15
C MET A 250 26.13 -20.75 2.50
N ASP A 251 25.01 -20.57 1.80
CA ASP A 251 23.82 -21.40 2.00
C ASP A 251 24.08 -22.88 1.72
N GLN A 252 24.84 -23.19 0.67
CA GLN A 252 25.22 -24.57 0.32
C GLN A 252 26.13 -25.22 1.36
N LEU A 253 27.02 -24.44 1.99
CA LEU A 253 27.93 -24.93 3.04
C LEU A 253 27.23 -25.13 4.39
N VAL A 254 26.18 -24.36 4.66
CA VAL A 254 25.54 -24.29 5.97
C VAL A 254 24.27 -25.13 6.04
N TYR A 255 23.43 -25.07 5.01
CA TYR A 255 22.12 -25.69 5.01
C TYR A 255 22.11 -27.02 4.28
N PRO A 256 21.45 -28.05 4.84
CA PRO A 256 21.16 -29.24 4.06
C PRO A 256 20.13 -28.94 2.96
N PRO A 257 20.16 -29.66 1.83
CA PRO A 257 19.16 -29.65 0.76
C PRO A 257 17.69 -29.46 1.18
N TRP A 258 17.28 -30.21 2.20
CA TRP A 258 15.88 -30.27 2.64
C TRP A 258 15.46 -29.12 3.55
N PHE A 259 16.39 -28.26 3.99
CA PHE A 259 16.10 -27.18 4.94
C PHE A 259 15.00 -26.24 4.42
N PHE A 260 15.01 -25.97 3.11
CA PHE A 260 14.10 -25.03 2.45
C PHE A 260 12.90 -25.70 1.77
N GLU A 261 12.72 -27.03 1.87
CA GLU A 261 11.57 -27.74 1.28
C GLU A 261 10.22 -27.22 1.81
N ALA A 262 10.22 -26.60 3.00
CA ALA A 262 9.04 -25.98 3.59
C ALA A 262 8.69 -24.59 3.01
N PHE A 263 9.55 -23.97 2.20
CA PHE A 263 9.24 -22.68 1.57
C PHE A 263 8.27 -22.89 0.40
N ARG A 264 6.98 -22.87 0.74
CA ARG A 264 5.88 -23.05 -0.21
C ARG A 264 5.84 -21.86 -1.16
N GLY A 265 5.56 -22.10 -2.44
CA GLY A 265 5.52 -21.08 -3.51
C GLY A 265 4.50 -19.96 -3.23
N ILE A 266 4.92 -18.98 -2.41
CA ILE A 266 4.19 -17.75 -2.14
C ILE A 266 4.72 -16.71 -3.13
N GLU A 267 3.87 -16.34 -4.07
CA GLU A 267 4.15 -15.27 -5.01
C GLU A 267 3.48 -13.99 -4.47
N GLU A 268 4.28 -13.05 -3.98
CA GLU A 268 3.78 -11.73 -3.62
C GLU A 268 3.44 -10.92 -4.88
N LEU A 269 2.18 -10.50 -5.01
CA LEU A 269 1.68 -9.78 -6.17
C LEU A 269 1.63 -8.27 -5.93
N ALA A 270 1.36 -7.84 -4.69
CA ALA A 270 1.34 -6.45 -4.28
C ALA A 270 1.38 -6.34 -2.76
N ARG A 271 1.79 -5.16 -2.27
CA ARG A 271 1.78 -4.81 -0.85
C ARG A 271 1.17 -3.42 -0.67
N GLY A 272 0.45 -3.23 0.43
CA GLY A 272 -0.07 -1.92 0.85
C GLY A 272 0.29 -1.64 2.30
N GLU A 273 0.78 -0.45 2.60
CA GLU A 273 1.03 -0.03 3.97
C GLU A 273 -0.30 0.25 4.70
N LEU A 274 -0.36 -0.05 5.99
CA LEU A 274 -1.50 0.23 6.85
C LEU A 274 -1.05 1.12 8.03
N THR A 275 -1.98 1.56 8.87
CA THR A 275 -1.62 2.33 10.07
C THR A 275 -0.83 1.48 11.07
N GLY A 276 0.13 2.12 11.76
CA GLY A 276 0.90 1.49 12.84
C GLY A 276 1.99 0.53 12.35
N ASN A 277 2.62 0.84 11.22
CA ASN A 277 3.65 0.01 10.58
C ASN A 277 3.17 -1.42 10.24
N ARG A 278 1.85 -1.57 10.02
CA ARG A 278 1.23 -2.80 9.54
C ARG A 278 1.20 -2.82 8.03
N ILE A 279 1.08 -4.00 7.45
CA ILE A 279 1.02 -4.18 6.01
C ILE A 279 -0.15 -5.09 5.62
N ALA A 280 -0.67 -4.85 4.42
CA ALA A 280 -1.52 -5.75 3.69
C ALA A 280 -0.69 -6.43 2.60
N VAL A 281 -0.71 -7.76 2.56
CA VAL A 281 0.00 -8.55 1.55
C VAL A 281 -1.01 -9.19 0.60
N VAL A 282 -0.88 -8.88 -0.69
CA VAL A 282 -1.63 -9.52 -1.76
C VAL A 282 -0.73 -10.55 -2.41
N CYS A 283 -1.12 -11.82 -2.37
CA CYS A 283 -0.26 -12.92 -2.79
C CYS A 283 -1.06 -14.05 -3.46
N ARG A 284 -0.35 -14.90 -4.19
CA ARG A 284 -0.84 -16.15 -4.76
C ARG A 284 -0.09 -17.30 -4.12
N SER A 285 -0.82 -18.35 -3.75
CA SER A 285 -0.23 -19.58 -3.25
C SER A 285 -1.24 -20.73 -3.38
N ASP A 286 -0.71 -21.95 -3.53
CA ASP A 286 -1.48 -23.19 -3.62
C ASP A 286 -2.02 -23.67 -2.26
N CYS A 287 -1.51 -23.12 -1.16
CA CYS A 287 -1.93 -23.49 0.19
C CYS A 287 -3.22 -22.79 0.64
N GLY A 288 -3.85 -23.27 1.72
CA GLY A 288 -5.00 -22.60 2.32
C GLY A 288 -4.59 -21.29 3.02
N ILE A 289 -5.50 -20.31 3.12
CA ILE A 289 -5.20 -18.99 3.71
C ILE A 289 -4.67 -19.05 5.16
N TYR A 290 -5.02 -20.09 5.92
CA TYR A 290 -4.52 -20.29 7.29
C TYR A 290 -3.08 -20.81 7.33
N GLU A 291 -2.70 -21.66 6.38
CA GLU A 291 -1.32 -22.12 6.23
C GLU A 291 -0.45 -20.97 5.72
N LEU A 292 -0.96 -20.24 4.74
CA LEU A 292 -0.38 -19.01 4.22
C LEU A 292 -0.17 -17.96 5.33
N GLU A 293 -1.10 -17.83 6.27
CA GLU A 293 -0.95 -16.93 7.43
C GLU A 293 0.28 -17.30 8.26
N SER A 294 0.52 -18.58 8.52
CA SER A 294 1.70 -19.03 9.26
C SER A 294 2.99 -18.66 8.55
N ASP A 295 3.06 -18.93 7.24
CA ASP A 295 4.24 -18.64 6.42
C ASP A 295 4.50 -17.13 6.32
N LEU A 296 3.45 -16.33 6.09
CA LEU A 296 3.57 -14.87 6.05
C LEU A 296 3.86 -14.26 7.42
N LYS A 297 3.38 -14.84 8.53
CA LYS A 297 3.76 -14.42 9.88
C LYS A 297 5.23 -14.69 10.16
N ARG A 298 5.79 -15.77 9.62
CA ARG A 298 7.24 -16.01 9.69
C ARG A 298 7.99 -14.89 8.98
N LEU A 299 7.58 -14.51 7.77
CA LEU A 299 8.24 -13.48 6.95
C LEU A 299 8.08 -12.04 7.46
N TYR A 300 6.88 -11.67 7.90
CA TYR A 300 6.51 -10.28 8.21
C TYR A 300 6.30 -10.03 9.70
N GLY A 301 6.38 -11.07 10.54
CA GLY A 301 6.23 -10.96 11.98
C GLY A 301 4.95 -10.25 12.39
N LYS A 302 5.08 -9.28 13.30
CA LYS A 302 3.96 -8.47 13.82
C LYS A 302 3.42 -7.45 12.83
N ARG A 303 4.10 -7.22 11.70
CA ARG A 303 3.65 -6.23 10.70
C ARG A 303 2.50 -6.76 9.86
N LEU A 304 2.33 -8.07 9.73
CA LEU A 304 1.27 -8.66 8.93
C LEU A 304 -0.12 -8.30 9.48
N GLY A 305 -0.81 -7.38 8.81
CA GLY A 305 -2.13 -6.91 9.20
C GLY A 305 -3.26 -7.62 8.46
N VAL A 306 -3.18 -7.68 7.13
CA VAL A 306 -4.22 -8.26 6.27
C VAL A 306 -3.59 -9.09 5.17
N ILE A 307 -4.20 -10.25 4.86
CA ILE A 307 -3.83 -11.09 3.73
C ILE A 307 -4.94 -11.00 2.68
N ALA A 308 -4.56 -10.79 1.43
CA ALA A 308 -5.41 -10.96 0.27
C ALA A 308 -4.87 -12.08 -0.61
N GLN A 309 -5.41 -13.28 -0.44
CA GLN A 309 -5.00 -14.46 -1.20
C GLN A 309 -5.75 -14.53 -2.52
N GLN A 310 -5.03 -14.52 -3.64
CA GLN A 310 -5.55 -14.83 -4.96
C GLN A 310 -5.68 -16.35 -5.11
N LYS A 311 -6.91 -16.86 -5.29
CA LYS A 311 -7.18 -18.27 -5.61
C LYS A 311 -7.32 -18.53 -7.10
N ALA A 312 -7.79 -17.52 -7.83
CA ALA A 312 -7.90 -17.49 -9.29
C ALA A 312 -7.76 -16.03 -9.74
N PRO A 313 -7.52 -15.73 -11.04
CA PRO A 313 -7.29 -14.37 -11.53
C PRO A 313 -8.27 -13.31 -10.99
N GLU A 314 -9.55 -13.67 -10.88
CA GLU A 314 -10.64 -12.78 -10.42
C GLU A 314 -11.20 -13.18 -9.04
N THR A 315 -10.57 -14.09 -8.31
CA THR A 315 -11.09 -14.60 -7.03
C THR A 315 -10.09 -14.43 -5.91
N TYR A 316 -10.50 -13.67 -4.89
CA TYR A 316 -9.67 -13.36 -3.73
C TYR A 316 -10.37 -13.74 -2.43
N THR A 317 -9.59 -14.24 -1.48
CA THR A 317 -9.99 -14.39 -0.07
C THR A 317 -9.23 -13.36 0.76
N LEU A 318 -9.95 -12.59 1.57
CA LEU A 318 -9.39 -11.62 2.49
C LEU A 318 -9.42 -12.17 3.91
N ARG A 319 -8.36 -11.93 4.66
CA ARG A 319 -8.28 -12.28 6.07
C ARG A 319 -7.56 -11.18 6.83
N GLN A 320 -8.20 -10.69 7.89
CA GLN A 320 -7.54 -9.83 8.86
C GLN A 320 -6.78 -10.71 9.85
N VAL A 321 -5.48 -10.48 9.92
CA VAL A 321 -4.55 -11.24 10.77
C VAL A 321 -4.31 -10.52 12.08
N ASP A 322 -4.18 -9.18 12.02
CA ASP A 322 -4.00 -8.36 13.21
C ASP A 322 -5.35 -7.88 13.76
N PRO A 323 -5.81 -8.37 14.93
CA PRO A 323 -7.05 -7.93 15.55
C PRO A 323 -6.99 -6.51 16.11
N PHE A 324 -5.80 -5.92 16.24
CA PHE A 324 -5.58 -4.57 16.78
C PHE A 324 -5.62 -3.47 15.70
N LEU A 325 -5.86 -3.83 14.44
CA LEU A 325 -6.14 -2.83 13.42
C LEU A 325 -7.36 -1.97 13.82
N PRO A 326 -7.38 -0.69 13.42
CA PRO A 326 -8.38 0.27 13.87
C PRO A 326 -9.83 -0.08 13.49
N PHE A 327 -10.01 -0.98 12.52
CA PHE A 327 -11.28 -1.41 11.95
C PHE A 327 -11.21 -2.90 11.60
N ASN A 328 -12.36 -3.48 11.28
CA ASN A 328 -12.45 -4.84 10.75
C ASN A 328 -12.53 -4.80 9.20
N LEU A 329 -12.62 -5.96 8.54
CA LEU A 329 -12.72 -6.05 7.08
C LEU A 329 -13.95 -5.36 6.48
N GLU A 330 -14.98 -4.96 7.27
CA GLU A 330 -16.10 -4.19 6.73
C GLU A 330 -15.66 -2.82 6.20
N ALA A 331 -14.62 -2.23 6.80
CA ALA A 331 -14.00 -1.00 6.26
C ALA A 331 -13.35 -1.26 4.89
N ALA A 332 -12.63 -2.38 4.76
CA ALA A 332 -12.04 -2.81 3.49
C ALA A 332 -13.11 -3.07 2.43
N TYR A 333 -14.18 -3.79 2.76
CA TYR A 333 -15.27 -4.07 1.82
C TYR A 333 -15.91 -2.78 1.30
N ARG A 334 -16.06 -1.74 2.12
CA ARG A 334 -16.59 -0.44 1.66
C ARG A 334 -15.71 0.18 0.58
N LYS A 335 -14.39 0.18 0.75
CA LYS A 335 -13.45 0.74 -0.25
C LYS A 335 -13.36 -0.13 -1.49
N LEU A 336 -13.26 -1.45 -1.33
CA LEU A 336 -13.23 -2.41 -2.44
C LEU A 336 -14.51 -2.33 -3.29
N ASN A 337 -15.68 -2.28 -2.67
CA ASN A 337 -16.96 -2.16 -3.39
C ASN A 337 -17.11 -0.83 -4.13
N ALA A 338 -16.55 0.26 -3.58
CA ALA A 338 -16.53 1.55 -4.26
C ALA A 338 -15.58 1.57 -5.47
N MET A 339 -14.53 0.74 -5.47
CA MET A 339 -13.53 0.70 -6.54
C MET A 339 -13.82 -0.36 -7.61
N ASP A 340 -14.39 -1.50 -7.24
CA ASP A 340 -14.49 -2.69 -8.11
C ASP A 340 -15.59 -2.59 -9.17
N PRO A 341 -15.25 -2.55 -10.47
CA PRO A 341 -16.21 -2.51 -11.56
C PRO A 341 -17.20 -3.68 -11.61
N ALA A 342 -16.86 -4.84 -11.03
CA ALA A 342 -17.68 -6.05 -11.05
C ALA A 342 -18.81 -6.06 -10.02
N VAL A 343 -18.77 -5.16 -9.04
CA VAL A 343 -19.78 -5.08 -8.00
C VAL A 343 -21.07 -4.51 -8.55
N ASP A 344 -22.14 -5.26 -8.34
CA ASP A 344 -23.48 -4.88 -8.76
C ASP A 344 -24.06 -3.81 -7.83
N VAL A 345 -24.53 -2.77 -8.50
CA VAL A 345 -25.13 -1.57 -7.93
C VAL A 345 -26.49 -1.88 -7.27
N GLY A 346 -26.69 -1.48 -6.01
CA GLY A 346 -28.04 -1.42 -5.41
C GLY A 346 -28.45 -2.54 -4.43
N GLY A 347 -27.54 -3.05 -3.61
CA GLY A 347 -27.88 -4.00 -2.53
C GLY A 347 -27.94 -5.47 -2.96
N SER A 348 -27.40 -5.79 -4.13
CA SER A 348 -27.25 -7.16 -4.61
C SER A 348 -26.29 -7.97 -3.71
N ALA A 349 -26.37 -9.30 -3.83
CA ALA A 349 -25.44 -10.23 -3.18
C ALA A 349 -24.04 -10.26 -3.84
N ASN A 350 -23.86 -9.63 -5.02
CA ASN A 350 -22.62 -9.70 -5.79
C ASN A 350 -21.68 -8.53 -5.45
N LYS A 351 -21.06 -8.63 -4.28
CA LYS A 351 -20.15 -7.63 -3.73
C LYS A 351 -19.03 -8.28 -2.92
N TRP A 352 -17.96 -7.53 -2.65
CA TRP A 352 -17.01 -7.90 -1.62
C TRP A 352 -17.72 -7.97 -0.26
N GLY A 353 -17.49 -9.05 0.46
CA GLY A 353 -18.16 -9.28 1.74
C GLY A 353 -17.73 -10.55 2.44
N GLY A 354 -18.26 -10.72 3.65
CA GLY A 354 -17.90 -11.79 4.58
C GLY A 354 -18.17 -11.36 6.00
N SER A 355 -17.44 -11.97 6.94
CA SER A 355 -17.38 -11.53 8.33
C SER A 355 -16.40 -10.37 8.50
N GLY A 356 -16.30 -9.81 9.71
CA GLY A 356 -15.29 -8.80 10.03
C GLY A 356 -13.84 -9.29 9.95
N GLU A 357 -13.60 -10.60 9.95
CA GLU A 357 -12.24 -11.18 10.01
C GLU A 357 -11.85 -11.96 8.75
N ILE A 358 -12.84 -12.50 8.03
CA ILE A 358 -12.62 -13.26 6.80
C ILE A 358 -13.76 -13.04 5.81
N GLY A 359 -13.41 -12.88 4.54
CA GLY A 359 -14.37 -12.81 3.43
C GLY A 359 -13.67 -12.89 2.08
N GLY A 360 -14.29 -12.34 1.04
CA GLY A 360 -13.71 -12.44 -0.30
C GLY A 360 -14.36 -11.56 -1.35
N SER A 361 -13.91 -11.78 -2.58
CA SER A 361 -14.38 -11.10 -3.79
C SER A 361 -15.84 -11.41 -4.12
N PRO A 362 -16.48 -10.64 -5.01
CA PRO A 362 -17.84 -10.90 -5.48
C PRO A 362 -18.01 -12.32 -6.01
N ARG A 363 -19.07 -13.02 -5.58
CA ARG A 363 -19.22 -14.47 -5.82
C ARG A 363 -19.71 -14.84 -7.23
N LEU A 364 -20.46 -13.96 -7.89
CA LEU A 364 -21.06 -14.30 -9.19
C LEU A 364 -20.10 -13.99 -10.34
N THR A 365 -19.41 -12.86 -10.25
CA THR A 365 -18.60 -12.32 -11.36
C THR A 365 -17.11 -12.34 -11.07
N GLY A 366 -16.67 -12.63 -9.84
CA GLY A 366 -15.33 -12.31 -9.40
C GLY A 366 -15.11 -10.80 -9.28
N THR A 367 -13.90 -10.43 -8.87
CA THR A 367 -13.43 -9.04 -8.84
C THR A 367 -12.80 -8.65 -10.17
N LYS A 368 -13.03 -7.40 -10.59
CA LYS A 368 -12.26 -6.79 -11.68
C LYS A 368 -11.05 -6.03 -11.20
N LEU A 369 -10.83 -5.84 -9.90
CA LEU A 369 -9.61 -5.23 -9.34
C LEU A 369 -8.40 -6.13 -9.49
N GLY A 370 -7.23 -5.52 -9.80
CA GLY A 370 -5.95 -6.21 -9.82
C GLY A 370 -5.28 -6.20 -8.44
N PRO A 371 -4.14 -6.90 -8.27
CA PRO A 371 -3.46 -6.98 -6.97
C PRO A 371 -3.10 -5.61 -6.39
N VAL A 372 -2.57 -4.69 -7.20
CA VAL A 372 -2.20 -3.33 -6.78
C VAL A 372 -3.43 -2.52 -6.36
N ASP A 373 -4.54 -2.61 -7.11
CA ASP A 373 -5.79 -1.92 -6.77
C ASP A 373 -6.36 -2.43 -5.42
N ILE A 374 -6.23 -3.73 -5.15
CA ILE A 374 -6.67 -4.34 -3.88
C ILE A 374 -5.79 -3.84 -2.73
N ALA A 375 -4.46 -3.81 -2.91
CA ALA A 375 -3.54 -3.27 -1.92
C ALA A 375 -3.84 -1.79 -1.62
N GLU A 376 -4.10 -0.97 -2.65
CA GLU A 376 -4.50 0.43 -2.50
C GLU A 376 -5.84 0.56 -1.75
N ALA A 377 -6.84 -0.26 -2.08
CA ALA A 377 -8.12 -0.25 -1.39
C ALA A 377 -7.99 -0.60 0.10
N LEU A 378 -7.12 -1.56 0.44
CA LEU A 378 -6.80 -1.93 1.82
C LEU A 378 -6.05 -0.80 2.53
N HIS A 379 -5.05 -0.20 1.89
CA HIS A 379 -4.38 1.00 2.41
C HIS A 379 -5.41 2.10 2.73
N LEU A 380 -6.27 2.47 1.78
CA LEU A 380 -7.30 3.51 1.98
C LEU A 380 -8.33 3.16 3.07
N ALA A 381 -8.55 1.88 3.37
CA ALA A 381 -9.49 1.44 4.39
C ALA A 381 -8.91 1.52 5.80
N TYR A 382 -7.63 1.21 5.95
CA TYR A 382 -6.97 1.11 7.26
C TYR A 382 -6.08 2.31 7.59
N HIS A 383 -5.66 3.08 6.59
CA HIS A 383 -4.88 4.28 6.78
C HIS A 383 -5.75 5.39 7.40
N ARG A 384 -5.40 5.82 8.61
CA ARG A 384 -6.01 7.00 9.24
C ARG A 384 -5.19 8.24 8.91
N PRO A 385 -5.65 9.09 7.98
CA PRO A 385 -4.91 10.31 7.70
C PRO A 385 -4.95 11.23 8.91
N ASP A 386 -3.78 11.76 9.25
CA ASP A 386 -3.64 12.72 10.34
C ASP A 386 -4.29 14.07 9.99
N LEU A 387 -4.31 15.01 10.95
CA LEU A 387 -4.91 16.33 10.71
C LEU A 387 -4.20 17.10 9.58
N ARG A 388 -2.88 16.93 9.44
CA ARG A 388 -2.08 17.63 8.42
C ARG A 388 -2.41 17.12 7.03
N GLN A 389 -2.51 15.80 6.86
CA GLN A 389 -2.88 15.13 5.62
C GLN A 389 -4.32 15.46 5.23
N ARG A 390 -5.25 15.48 6.19
CA ARG A 390 -6.65 15.92 5.95
C ARG A 390 -6.72 17.37 5.50
N LEU A 391 -5.96 18.26 6.15
CA LEU A 391 -5.88 19.67 5.75
C LEU A 391 -5.23 19.82 4.37
N ALA A 392 -4.15 19.09 4.10
CA ALA A 392 -3.48 19.09 2.79
C ALA A 392 -4.42 18.60 1.69
N ALA A 393 -5.21 17.54 1.92
CA ALA A 393 -6.21 17.04 0.99
C ALA A 393 -7.32 18.09 0.73
N ALA A 394 -7.77 18.80 1.78
CA ALA A 394 -8.73 19.90 1.63
C ALA A 394 -8.15 21.07 0.81
N VAL A 395 -6.92 21.48 1.12
CA VAL A 395 -6.22 22.55 0.37
C VAL A 395 -5.99 22.15 -1.08
N GLN A 396 -5.50 20.93 -1.33
CA GLN A 396 -5.29 20.41 -2.68
C GLN A 396 -6.59 20.35 -3.47
N SER A 397 -7.67 19.85 -2.86
CA SER A 397 -8.99 19.80 -3.47
C SER A 397 -9.49 21.20 -3.84
N PHE A 398 -9.35 22.17 -2.94
CA PHE A 398 -9.74 23.55 -3.20
C PHE A 398 -8.89 24.20 -4.28
N ALA A 399 -7.56 23.99 -4.26
CA ALA A 399 -6.62 24.51 -5.24
C ALA A 399 -6.94 23.98 -6.64
N LEU A 400 -7.17 22.67 -6.79
CA LEU A 400 -7.52 22.06 -8.07
C LEU A 400 -8.84 22.62 -8.64
N ALA A 401 -9.88 22.73 -7.81
CA ALA A 401 -11.13 23.36 -8.23
C ALA A 401 -10.90 24.84 -8.64
N SER A 402 -10.12 25.58 -7.85
CA SER A 402 -9.84 26.99 -8.08
C SER A 402 -9.02 27.22 -9.35
N VAL A 403 -8.02 26.38 -9.66
CA VAL A 403 -7.22 26.48 -10.89
C VAL A 403 -8.12 26.37 -12.12
N THR A 404 -9.09 25.45 -12.13
CA THR A 404 -10.03 25.34 -13.26
C THR A 404 -10.91 26.58 -13.43
N MET A 405 -11.33 27.21 -12.34
CA MET A 405 -12.13 28.43 -12.37
C MET A 405 -11.30 29.65 -12.78
N LEU A 406 -10.08 29.78 -12.26
CA LEU A 406 -9.14 30.85 -12.59
C LEU A 406 -8.72 30.81 -14.06
N ALA A 407 -8.49 29.62 -14.61
CA ALA A 407 -8.21 29.46 -16.04
C ALA A 407 -9.35 30.06 -16.87
N GLY A 408 -10.60 29.76 -16.53
CA GLY A 408 -11.76 30.36 -17.18
C GLY A 408 -11.79 31.89 -17.05
N TRP A 409 -11.50 32.44 -15.87
CA TRP A 409 -11.46 33.89 -15.68
C TRP A 409 -10.35 34.57 -16.47
N ILE A 410 -9.18 33.94 -16.61
CA ILE A 410 -8.10 34.43 -17.47
C ILE A 410 -8.56 34.47 -18.94
N ALA A 411 -9.22 33.41 -19.42
CA ALA A 411 -9.80 33.41 -20.77
C ALA A 411 -10.91 34.46 -20.96
N ALA A 412 -11.75 34.68 -19.93
CA ALA A 412 -12.77 35.72 -19.96
C ALA A 412 -12.18 37.13 -19.94
N ALA A 413 -11.02 37.33 -19.32
CA ALA A 413 -10.31 38.60 -19.29
C ALA A 413 -9.54 38.87 -20.59
N TRP A 414 -9.15 37.81 -21.32
CA TRP A 414 -8.46 37.93 -22.60
C TRP A 414 -9.42 38.45 -23.67
N GLY A 415 -9.23 39.72 -24.05
CA GLY A 415 -10.16 40.46 -24.91
C GLY A 415 -10.10 40.09 -26.38
N THR A 416 -11.22 40.32 -27.07
CA THR A 416 -11.28 40.39 -28.54
C THR A 416 -10.65 41.70 -29.01
N ILE A 417 -9.82 41.64 -30.05
CA ILE A 417 -9.24 42.82 -30.71
C ILE A 417 -10.33 43.65 -31.43
N GLU A 418 -11.51 43.05 -31.68
CA GLU A 418 -12.61 43.69 -32.40
C GLU A 418 -13.59 44.46 -31.51
N PRO A 419 -14.16 45.58 -32.01
CA PRO A 419 -15.19 46.34 -31.32
C PRO A 419 -16.53 45.60 -31.33
N LEU A 420 -16.74 44.73 -30.33
CA LEU A 420 -18.02 44.08 -30.09
C LEU A 420 -18.96 44.98 -29.28
N GLY A 421 -20.27 44.87 -29.52
CA GLY A 421 -21.28 45.45 -28.63
C GLY A 421 -21.24 44.82 -27.23
N ALA A 422 -21.69 45.53 -26.19
CA ALA A 422 -21.58 45.09 -24.78
C ALA A 422 -22.15 43.69 -24.51
N VAL A 423 -23.27 43.32 -25.17
CA VAL A 423 -23.90 41.99 -25.04
C VAL A 423 -23.05 40.90 -25.71
N GLN A 424 -22.48 41.19 -26.88
CA GLN A 424 -21.63 40.25 -27.63
C GLN A 424 -20.29 40.02 -26.91
N LEU A 425 -19.70 41.10 -26.36
CA LEU A 425 -18.49 41.01 -25.55
C LEU A 425 -18.73 40.15 -24.30
N LEU A 426 -19.84 40.37 -23.57
CA LEU A 426 -20.20 39.56 -22.41
C LEU A 426 -20.38 38.08 -22.78
N ALA A 427 -21.09 37.79 -23.87
CA ALA A 427 -21.28 36.43 -24.36
C ALA A 427 -19.95 35.76 -24.76
N HIS A 428 -19.03 36.50 -25.38
CA HIS A 428 -17.70 36.01 -25.73
C HIS A 428 -16.87 35.67 -24.49
N ARG A 429 -16.85 36.54 -23.47
CA ARG A 429 -16.13 36.31 -22.22
C ARG A 429 -16.61 35.06 -21.49
N TRP A 430 -17.92 34.85 -21.43
CA TRP A 430 -18.50 33.65 -20.81
C TRP A 430 -18.22 32.37 -21.60
N ARG A 431 -18.12 32.44 -22.93
CA ARG A 431 -17.65 31.30 -23.73
C ARG A 431 -16.20 30.95 -23.41
N GLY A 432 -15.31 31.95 -23.38
CA GLY A 432 -13.91 31.75 -22.98
C GLY A 432 -13.80 31.10 -21.60
N PHE A 433 -14.57 31.60 -20.63
CA PHE A 433 -14.69 31.01 -19.30
C PHE A 433 -15.08 29.54 -19.35
N LEU A 434 -16.24 29.24 -19.96
CA LEU A 434 -16.81 27.89 -19.98
C LEU A 434 -15.90 26.90 -20.70
N VAL A 435 -15.39 27.25 -21.88
CA VAL A 435 -14.55 26.36 -22.68
C VAL A 435 -13.28 26.00 -21.93
N LEU A 436 -12.57 27.01 -21.40
CA LEU A 436 -11.29 26.73 -20.75
C LEU A 436 -11.47 26.06 -19.39
N SER A 437 -12.45 26.47 -18.59
CA SER A 437 -12.75 25.81 -17.31
C SER A 437 -13.20 24.36 -17.50
N LEU A 438 -14.08 24.07 -18.47
CA LEU A 438 -14.54 22.71 -18.74
C LEU A 438 -13.39 21.84 -19.25
N THR A 439 -12.59 22.36 -20.19
CA THR A 439 -11.44 21.63 -20.75
C THR A 439 -10.41 21.33 -19.67
N ALA A 440 -10.01 22.33 -18.88
CA ALA A 440 -9.08 22.14 -17.76
C ALA A 440 -9.62 21.13 -16.75
N SER A 441 -10.91 21.22 -16.39
CA SER A 441 -11.53 20.30 -15.44
C SER A 441 -11.52 18.86 -15.96
N VAL A 442 -11.91 18.65 -17.22
CA VAL A 442 -11.91 17.31 -17.83
C VAL A 442 -10.50 16.75 -17.93
N LEU A 443 -9.51 17.55 -18.35
CA LEU A 443 -8.11 17.09 -18.45
C LEU A 443 -7.54 16.69 -17.08
N ILE A 444 -7.73 17.52 -16.06
CA ILE A 444 -7.29 17.21 -14.68
C ILE A 444 -8.02 15.96 -14.18
N LEU A 445 -9.34 15.87 -14.38
CA LEU A 445 -10.14 14.73 -13.97
C LEU A 445 -9.68 13.43 -14.65
N LEU A 446 -9.38 13.47 -15.96
CA LEU A 446 -8.86 12.31 -16.71
C LEU A 446 -7.45 11.93 -16.25
N ALA A 447 -6.61 12.89 -15.90
CA ALA A 447 -5.27 12.63 -15.35
C ALA A 447 -5.33 11.96 -13.98
N LEU A 448 -6.23 12.43 -13.10
CA LEU A 448 -6.39 11.91 -11.74
C LEU A 448 -7.23 10.62 -11.66
N ALA A 449 -8.16 10.43 -12.59
CA ALA A 449 -9.01 9.25 -12.70
C ALA A 449 -8.39 8.16 -13.59
N ARG A 450 -7.05 8.10 -13.69
CA ARG A 450 -6.36 6.99 -14.34
C ARG A 450 -6.60 5.68 -13.57
N GLY A 451 -6.69 4.57 -14.31
CA GLY A 451 -6.94 3.23 -13.75
C GLY A 451 -8.37 3.02 -13.24
N ARG A 452 -8.51 2.20 -12.19
CA ARG A 452 -9.81 1.79 -11.63
C ARG A 452 -10.33 2.72 -10.52
N SER A 453 -9.62 3.82 -10.25
CA SER A 453 -10.04 4.89 -9.31
C SER A 453 -11.18 5.78 -9.84
N ARG A 454 -11.63 5.59 -11.10
CA ARG A 454 -12.68 6.38 -11.76
C ARG A 454 -13.99 6.46 -10.98
N ARG A 455 -14.36 5.40 -10.28
CA ARG A 455 -15.59 5.37 -9.47
C ARG A 455 -15.55 6.34 -8.30
N LEU A 456 -14.37 6.62 -7.73
CA LEU A 456 -14.20 7.63 -6.68
C LEU A 456 -14.55 9.03 -7.18
N TYR A 457 -14.31 9.32 -8.46
CA TYR A 457 -14.66 10.57 -9.11
C TYR A 457 -16.09 10.59 -9.70
N GLY A 458 -16.81 9.47 -9.66
CA GLY A 458 -18.26 9.41 -9.93
C GLY A 458 -18.63 8.99 -11.33
N PHE A 459 -17.67 8.39 -12.03
CA PHE A 459 -17.88 7.74 -13.31
C PHE A 459 -18.52 6.36 -13.13
N GLN A 460 -19.75 6.34 -12.60
CA GLN A 460 -20.61 5.16 -12.55
C GLN A 460 -22.07 5.57 -12.73
N MET A 461 -22.91 4.59 -13.09
CA MET A 461 -24.35 4.80 -13.14
C MET A 461 -24.93 4.98 -11.72
N PRO A 462 -26.01 5.75 -11.56
CA PRO A 462 -26.56 6.05 -10.25
C PRO A 462 -27.12 4.81 -9.56
N GLU A 463 -26.74 4.67 -8.29
CA GLU A 463 -27.09 3.54 -7.43
C GLU A 463 -28.26 3.83 -6.50
N GLY A 464 -29.13 2.85 -6.28
CA GLY A 464 -30.25 2.98 -5.34
C GLY A 464 -31.25 4.08 -5.72
N ARG A 465 -32.18 4.38 -4.81
CA ARG A 465 -33.20 5.44 -4.96
C ARG A 465 -33.35 6.31 -3.72
N ASP A 466 -32.54 6.06 -2.71
CA ASP A 466 -32.60 6.73 -1.42
C ASP A 466 -32.18 8.20 -1.50
N TRP A 467 -31.29 8.56 -2.44
CA TRP A 467 -30.92 9.93 -2.78
C TRP A 467 -32.07 10.76 -3.34
N LEU A 468 -33.17 10.15 -3.81
CA LEU A 468 -34.37 10.90 -4.22
C LEU A 468 -35.01 11.70 -3.07
N LYS A 469 -34.73 11.34 -1.82
CA LYS A 469 -35.19 12.10 -0.64
C LYS A 469 -34.63 13.53 -0.59
N LEU A 470 -33.58 13.83 -1.35
CA LEU A 470 -32.95 15.16 -1.42
C LEU A 470 -33.62 16.11 -2.41
N THR A 471 -34.64 15.67 -3.16
CA THR A 471 -35.34 16.51 -4.14
C THR A 471 -35.89 17.81 -3.54
N PRO A 472 -36.54 17.84 -2.36
CA PRO A 472 -37.04 19.09 -1.79
C PRO A 472 -35.94 20.11 -1.51
N ALA A 473 -34.78 19.66 -1.02
CA ALA A 473 -33.64 20.54 -0.72
C ALA A 473 -33.04 21.14 -2.00
N VAL A 474 -32.93 20.35 -3.08
CA VAL A 474 -32.43 20.82 -4.37
C VAL A 474 -33.39 21.81 -5.03
N ILE A 475 -34.70 21.54 -5.00
CA ILE A 475 -35.72 22.47 -5.52
C ILE A 475 -35.70 23.78 -4.74
N LEU A 476 -35.65 23.73 -3.41
CA LEU A 476 -35.57 24.92 -2.56
C LEU A 476 -34.31 25.75 -2.87
N ALA A 477 -33.14 25.11 -2.98
CA ALA A 477 -31.91 25.78 -3.34
C ALA A 477 -32.00 26.45 -4.72
N ALA A 478 -32.60 25.76 -5.70
CA ALA A 478 -32.80 26.29 -7.04
C ALA A 478 -33.72 27.52 -7.05
N LEU A 479 -34.85 27.46 -6.32
CA LEU A 479 -35.80 28.57 -6.17
C LEU A 479 -35.15 29.80 -5.55
N LEU A 480 -34.18 29.61 -4.65
CA LEU A 480 -33.41 30.67 -4.02
C LEU A 480 -32.17 31.12 -4.84
N GLY A 481 -31.94 30.54 -6.03
CA GLY A 481 -30.84 30.91 -6.92
C GLY A 481 -29.50 30.21 -6.62
N GLY A 482 -29.50 29.16 -5.79
CA GLY A 482 -28.30 28.44 -5.36
C GLY A 482 -27.72 27.45 -6.39
N LEU A 483 -28.35 27.26 -7.54
CA LEU A 483 -27.90 26.33 -8.60
C LEU A 483 -27.34 27.11 -9.80
N TRP A 484 -26.22 26.67 -10.39
CA TRP A 484 -25.58 27.33 -11.53
C TRP A 484 -26.39 27.20 -12.83
N ALA A 485 -26.62 28.32 -13.52
CA ALA A 485 -27.46 28.43 -14.70
C ALA A 485 -27.19 29.76 -15.42
N TRP A 486 -27.51 29.79 -16.72
CA TRP A 486 -27.42 31.00 -17.53
C TRP A 486 -28.73 31.79 -17.46
N ARG A 487 -28.67 33.10 -17.17
CA ARG A 487 -29.83 34.00 -17.30
C ARG A 487 -29.69 34.86 -18.55
N SER A 488 -30.55 34.63 -19.54
CA SER A 488 -30.74 35.60 -20.62
C SER A 488 -31.53 36.80 -20.09
N GLY A 489 -31.03 38.02 -20.32
CA GLY A 489 -31.80 39.24 -20.07
C GLY A 489 -32.96 39.46 -21.05
N SER A 490 -33.12 38.57 -22.04
CA SER A 490 -34.12 38.66 -23.10
C SER A 490 -35.32 37.74 -22.83
N PRO A 491 -36.53 38.12 -23.26
CA PRO A 491 -37.73 37.28 -23.14
C PRO A 491 -37.55 35.93 -23.88
N PRO A 492 -38.28 34.88 -23.46
CA PRO A 492 -38.11 33.50 -23.93
C PRO A 492 -38.30 33.28 -25.45
N ALA A 493 -38.79 34.27 -26.19
CA ALA A 493 -38.95 34.20 -27.65
C ALA A 493 -37.64 34.35 -28.46
N ALA A 494 -36.51 34.71 -27.82
CA ALA A 494 -35.22 34.94 -28.49
C ALA A 494 -34.08 34.09 -27.91
N VAL A 495 -34.35 32.81 -27.61
CA VAL A 495 -33.29 31.86 -27.21
C VAL A 495 -32.38 31.60 -28.41
N THR A 496 -31.20 32.21 -28.40
CA THR A 496 -30.13 31.89 -29.36
C THR A 496 -29.51 30.53 -29.01
N GLY A 497 -28.91 29.84 -29.99
CA GLY A 497 -28.20 28.58 -29.75
C GLY A 497 -27.10 28.70 -28.68
N GLU A 498 -26.54 29.89 -28.51
CA GLU A 498 -25.52 30.22 -27.52
C GLU A 498 -26.07 30.23 -26.08
N ALA A 499 -27.31 30.70 -25.90
CA ALA A 499 -27.99 30.63 -24.61
C ALA A 499 -28.29 29.19 -24.21
N MET A 500 -28.70 28.34 -25.17
CA MET A 500 -28.93 26.90 -24.92
C MET A 500 -27.63 26.20 -24.51
N LEU A 501 -26.51 26.50 -25.18
CA LEU A 501 -25.20 25.95 -24.82
C LEU A 501 -24.79 26.35 -23.40
N ALA A 502 -25.01 27.61 -23.00
CA ALA A 502 -24.70 28.06 -21.65
C ALA A 502 -25.57 27.37 -20.59
N TRP A 503 -26.87 27.17 -20.86
CA TRP A 503 -27.78 26.40 -19.99
C TRP A 503 -27.32 24.96 -19.76
N VAL A 504 -26.63 24.35 -20.73
CA VAL A 504 -26.06 23.02 -20.57
C VAL A 504 -24.70 23.08 -19.86
N ALA A 505 -23.83 24.00 -20.27
CA ALA A 505 -22.43 24.03 -19.86
C ALA A 505 -22.22 24.42 -18.39
N PHE A 506 -23.02 25.34 -17.83
CA PHE A 506 -22.84 25.79 -16.43
C PHE A 506 -23.13 24.70 -15.40
N PRO A 507 -24.29 23.99 -15.45
CA PRO A 507 -24.53 22.84 -14.57
C PRO A 507 -23.48 21.76 -14.74
N LEU A 508 -23.13 21.44 -16.00
CA LEU A 508 -22.11 20.43 -16.30
C LEU A 508 -20.75 20.78 -15.67
N LEU A 509 -20.30 22.03 -15.83
CA LEU A 509 -19.06 22.52 -15.25
C LEU A 509 -19.10 22.44 -13.71
N ALA A 510 -20.18 22.90 -13.09
CA ALA A 510 -20.34 22.84 -11.64
C ALA A 510 -20.23 21.42 -11.09
N GLU A 511 -20.91 20.46 -11.73
CA GLU A 511 -20.90 19.07 -11.28
C GLU A 511 -19.54 18.40 -11.50
N ILE A 512 -18.89 18.63 -12.64
CA ILE A 512 -17.55 18.11 -12.92
C ILE A 512 -16.53 18.64 -11.92
N VAL A 513 -16.54 19.95 -11.63
CA VAL A 513 -15.55 20.59 -10.77
C VAL A 513 -15.77 20.21 -9.30
N PHE A 514 -16.98 20.37 -8.79
CA PHE A 514 -17.21 20.24 -7.35
C PHE A 514 -17.58 18.82 -6.92
N ARG A 515 -18.37 18.08 -7.71
CA ARG A 515 -18.82 16.71 -7.38
C ARG A 515 -17.92 15.64 -8.01
N GLY A 516 -17.24 15.97 -9.11
CA GLY A 516 -16.25 15.10 -9.75
C GLY A 516 -14.88 15.28 -9.12
N LEU A 517 -14.24 16.39 -9.45
CA LEU A 517 -12.85 16.67 -9.11
C LEU A 517 -12.63 16.90 -7.61
N ALA A 518 -13.24 17.96 -7.04
CA ALA A 518 -13.00 18.33 -5.64
C ALA A 518 -13.44 17.21 -4.69
N HIS A 519 -14.69 16.77 -4.82
CA HIS A 519 -15.22 15.68 -4.00
C HIS A 519 -14.43 14.37 -4.16
N GLY A 520 -14.06 13.98 -5.39
CA GLY A 520 -13.32 12.75 -5.65
C GLY A 520 -11.93 12.72 -4.98
N VAL A 521 -11.24 13.86 -4.92
CA VAL A 521 -9.99 14.00 -4.17
C VAL A 521 -10.23 13.81 -2.66
N LEU A 522 -11.28 14.43 -2.12
CA LEU A 522 -11.60 14.37 -0.68
C LEU A 522 -11.98 12.96 -0.20
N VAL A 523 -12.65 12.15 -1.02
CA VAL A 523 -13.08 10.77 -0.65
C VAL A 523 -11.91 9.82 -0.37
N ARG A 524 -10.70 10.16 -0.82
CA ARG A 524 -9.47 9.40 -0.50
C ARG A 524 -9.05 9.56 0.97
N SER A 525 -9.29 10.73 1.56
CA SER A 525 -8.81 11.06 2.91
C SER A 525 -9.94 11.15 3.95
N PHE A 526 -11.19 11.09 3.52
CA PHE A 526 -12.35 11.20 4.40
C PHE A 526 -13.37 10.08 4.12
N ASP A 527 -14.13 9.75 5.15
CA ASP A 527 -15.30 8.88 5.01
C ASP A 527 -16.38 9.55 4.16
N SER A 528 -17.05 8.75 3.34
CA SER A 528 -18.17 9.16 2.49
C SER A 528 -19.36 8.22 2.69
N GLN A 529 -20.55 8.69 2.33
CA GLN A 529 -21.73 7.85 2.28
C GLN A 529 -21.67 6.90 1.07
N HIS A 530 -22.44 5.82 1.15
CA HIS A 530 -22.65 4.89 0.05
C HIS A 530 -24.13 4.50 -0.03
N ALA A 531 -24.58 3.96 -1.17
CA ALA A 531 -25.95 3.47 -1.34
C ALA A 531 -26.31 2.44 -0.25
N GLY A 532 -27.52 2.54 0.32
CA GLY A 532 -28.02 1.62 1.36
C GLY A 532 -27.33 1.72 2.73
N GLY A 533 -26.29 2.56 2.89
CA GLY A 533 -25.62 2.82 4.17
C GLY A 533 -26.37 3.81 5.08
N ARG A 534 -25.80 4.05 6.26
CA ARG A 534 -26.28 5.08 7.21
C ARG A 534 -26.14 6.49 6.62
N TRP A 535 -27.15 7.33 6.84
CA TRP A 535 -27.11 8.75 6.47
C TRP A 535 -26.26 9.55 7.47
N PHE A 536 -25.34 10.35 6.96
CA PHE A 536 -24.58 11.33 7.75
C PHE A 536 -24.05 12.42 6.82
N LEU A 537 -23.68 13.58 7.37
CA LEU A 537 -23.05 14.64 6.58
C LEU A 537 -21.54 14.40 6.56
N SER A 538 -21.00 14.05 5.39
CA SER A 538 -19.58 13.75 5.23
C SER A 538 -18.75 15.02 5.03
N TRP A 539 -17.46 14.99 5.40
CA TRP A 539 -16.53 16.08 5.14
C TRP A 539 -16.35 16.38 3.63
N PRO A 540 -16.27 15.38 2.72
CA PRO A 540 -16.28 15.62 1.29
C PRO A 540 -17.47 16.46 0.82
N VAL A 541 -18.68 16.17 1.31
CA VAL A 541 -19.89 16.95 1.00
C VAL A 541 -19.78 18.37 1.54
N VAL A 542 -19.39 18.54 2.81
CA VAL A 542 -19.27 19.87 3.45
C VAL A 542 -18.27 20.74 2.72
N LEU A 543 -17.06 20.23 2.47
CA LEU A 543 -15.99 20.99 1.85
C LEU A 543 -16.29 21.31 0.40
N SER A 544 -16.69 20.32 -0.42
CA SER A 544 -17.05 20.57 -1.82
C SER A 544 -18.27 21.47 -1.98
N GLY A 545 -19.27 21.35 -1.09
CA GLY A 545 -20.42 22.26 -1.03
C GLY A 545 -20.03 23.69 -0.65
N THR A 546 -19.09 23.85 0.27
CA THR A 546 -18.53 25.16 0.66
C THR A 546 -17.75 25.78 -0.49
N TYR A 547 -16.91 25.01 -1.19
CA TYR A 547 -16.16 25.49 -2.36
C TYR A 547 -17.11 25.97 -3.47
N TYR A 548 -18.16 25.20 -3.71
CA TYR A 548 -19.22 25.57 -4.66
C TYR A 548 -19.88 26.90 -4.27
N ALA A 549 -20.25 27.09 -2.99
CA ALA A 549 -20.83 28.33 -2.51
C ALA A 549 -19.86 29.52 -2.63
N LEU A 550 -18.59 29.34 -2.27
CA LEU A 550 -17.54 30.36 -2.38
C LEU A 550 -17.35 30.82 -3.82
N TRP A 551 -17.31 29.89 -4.79
CA TRP A 551 -17.16 30.21 -6.20
C TRP A 551 -18.44 30.73 -6.87
N THR A 552 -19.60 30.54 -6.24
CA THR A 552 -20.87 31.11 -6.71
C THR A 552 -20.91 32.64 -6.52
N LEU A 553 -20.22 33.18 -5.51
CA LEU A 553 -20.25 34.62 -5.19
C LEU A 553 -19.52 35.50 -6.24
N PRO A 554 -18.26 35.21 -6.66
CA PRO A 554 -17.57 35.98 -7.72
C PRO A 554 -18.22 35.86 -9.10
N LEU A 555 -18.93 34.76 -9.36
CA LEU A 555 -19.73 34.59 -10.58
C LEU A 555 -20.98 35.47 -10.60
N GLY A 556 -21.20 36.29 -9.56
CA GLY A 556 -22.40 37.02 -9.16
C GLY A 556 -23.06 37.95 -10.18
N LEU A 557 -23.43 37.47 -11.36
CA LEU A 557 -24.15 38.27 -12.35
C LEU A 557 -25.37 37.60 -12.99
N HIS A 558 -25.63 36.29 -12.87
CA HIS A 558 -26.76 35.68 -13.61
C HIS A 558 -27.58 34.58 -12.90
N LEU A 559 -27.47 34.42 -11.58
CA LEU A 559 -28.33 33.52 -10.78
C LEU A 559 -29.32 34.28 -9.93
N VAL A 560 -30.19 35.06 -10.56
CA VAL A 560 -31.21 35.81 -9.83
C VAL A 560 -32.45 34.95 -9.73
N SER A 561 -32.68 34.43 -8.53
CA SER A 561 -34.01 33.94 -8.15
C SER A 561 -35.06 35.01 -8.48
N PRO A 562 -36.25 34.63 -8.99
CA PRO A 562 -37.38 35.54 -9.10
C PRO A 562 -37.69 36.29 -7.79
N LEU A 563 -37.36 35.64 -6.66
CA LEU A 563 -37.67 36.06 -5.30
C LEU A 563 -36.57 36.93 -4.67
N VAL A 564 -35.34 36.91 -5.22
CA VAL A 564 -34.18 37.57 -4.59
C VAL A 564 -33.64 38.66 -5.49
N ARG A 565 -34.06 39.90 -5.30
CA ARG A 565 -33.41 41.05 -5.94
C ARG A 565 -32.06 41.29 -5.26
N LEU A 566 -30.97 41.21 -6.03
CA LEU A 566 -29.61 41.51 -5.58
C LEU A 566 -29.43 43.03 -5.40
N SER A 567 -30.01 43.58 -4.35
CA SER A 567 -29.88 45.01 -4.00
C SER A 567 -29.57 45.25 -2.53
N THR A 568 -29.45 44.18 -1.73
CA THR A 568 -29.17 44.29 -0.29
C THR A 568 -28.11 43.27 0.13
N PRO A 569 -27.31 43.56 1.18
CA PRO A 569 -26.40 42.57 1.79
C PRO A 569 -27.10 41.26 2.18
N PHE A 570 -28.38 41.35 2.58
CA PHE A 570 -29.21 40.19 2.89
C PHE A 570 -29.40 39.26 1.68
N SER A 571 -29.56 39.82 0.48
CA SER A 571 -29.68 39.05 -0.76
C SER A 571 -28.41 38.26 -1.08
N PHE A 572 -27.22 38.79 -0.77
CA PHE A 572 -25.95 38.07 -0.94
C PHE A 572 -25.78 36.93 0.07
N LEU A 573 -26.16 37.15 1.33
CA LEU A 573 -26.15 36.10 2.35
C LEU A 573 -27.13 34.98 2.01
N LEU A 574 -28.33 35.33 1.52
CA LEU A 574 -29.33 34.37 1.09
C LEU A 574 -28.86 33.54 -0.11
N LEU A 575 -28.18 34.17 -1.09
CA LEU A 575 -27.60 33.47 -2.23
C LEU A 575 -26.46 32.53 -1.79
N ALA A 576 -25.56 32.98 -0.92
CA ALA A 576 -24.48 32.16 -0.37
C ALA A 576 -25.04 30.93 0.37
N PHE A 577 -26.07 31.16 1.19
CA PHE A 577 -26.77 30.10 1.90
C PHE A 577 -27.47 29.13 0.94
N ALA A 578 -28.18 29.63 -0.07
CA ALA A 578 -28.83 28.80 -1.08
C ALA A 578 -27.82 27.95 -1.87
N ALA A 579 -26.68 28.54 -2.24
CA ALA A 579 -25.61 27.85 -2.93
C ALA A 579 -24.97 26.77 -2.04
N LEU A 580 -24.79 27.05 -0.74
CA LEU A 580 -24.32 26.05 0.22
C LEU A 580 -25.33 24.90 0.34
N VAL A 581 -26.61 25.18 0.55
CA VAL A 581 -27.66 24.14 0.66
C VAL A 581 -27.74 23.29 -0.61
N GLY A 582 -27.77 23.93 -1.79
CA GLY A 582 -27.77 23.24 -3.08
C GLY A 582 -26.50 22.40 -3.25
N GLY A 583 -25.36 22.95 -2.85
CA GLY A 583 -24.09 22.26 -2.94
C GLY A 583 -23.95 21.05 -2.02
N LEU A 584 -24.46 21.14 -0.79
CA LEU A 584 -24.54 20.02 0.15
C LEU A 584 -25.49 18.95 -0.37
N ALA A 585 -26.70 19.33 -0.83
CA ALA A 585 -27.69 18.39 -1.33
C ALA A 585 -27.19 17.63 -2.55
N LEU A 586 -26.60 18.32 -3.54
CA LEU A 586 -26.01 17.68 -4.73
C LEU A 586 -24.80 16.81 -4.38
N GLY A 587 -23.99 17.22 -3.39
CA GLY A 587 -22.92 16.39 -2.85
C GLY A 587 -23.43 15.10 -2.22
N MET A 588 -24.50 15.17 -1.42
CA MET A 588 -25.13 13.98 -0.84
C MET A 588 -25.76 13.08 -1.92
N VAL A 589 -26.39 13.65 -2.95
CA VAL A 589 -26.87 12.89 -4.12
C VAL A 589 -25.71 12.14 -4.77
N ARG A 590 -24.58 12.84 -4.99
CA ARG A 590 -23.37 12.26 -5.57
C ARG A 590 -22.80 11.09 -4.77
N GLU A 591 -22.71 11.19 -3.43
CA GLU A 591 -22.22 10.08 -2.60
C GLU A 591 -23.19 8.89 -2.59
N ARG A 592 -24.47 9.17 -2.38
CA ARG A 592 -25.50 8.14 -2.18
C ARG A 592 -25.84 7.38 -3.46
N SER A 593 -25.76 8.06 -4.60
CA SER A 593 -25.88 7.41 -5.92
C SER A 593 -24.53 6.91 -6.45
N GLY A 594 -23.42 7.33 -5.85
CA GLY A 594 -22.09 7.12 -6.41
C GLY A 594 -21.86 7.74 -7.80
N SER A 595 -22.78 8.56 -8.33
CA SER A 595 -22.77 9.00 -9.73
C SER A 595 -22.79 10.51 -9.91
N LEU A 596 -21.96 11.01 -10.83
CA LEU A 596 -22.07 12.39 -11.32
C LEU A 596 -23.32 12.62 -12.15
N VAL A 597 -23.82 11.60 -12.83
CA VAL A 597 -25.01 11.72 -13.69
C VAL A 597 -26.26 12.00 -12.85
N ALA A 598 -26.38 11.38 -11.67
CA ALA A 598 -27.48 11.69 -10.75
C ALA A 598 -27.41 13.12 -10.21
N SER A 599 -26.22 13.59 -9.81
CA SER A 599 -26.09 14.96 -9.32
C SER A 599 -26.38 15.99 -10.42
N LEU A 600 -25.90 15.76 -11.65
CA LEU A 600 -26.26 16.56 -12.82
C LEU A 600 -27.76 16.53 -13.14
N GLY A 601 -28.39 15.37 -13.10
CA GLY A 601 -29.84 15.24 -13.27
C GLY A 601 -30.63 16.02 -12.22
N PHE A 602 -30.20 15.98 -10.96
CA PHE A 602 -30.81 16.75 -9.88
C PHE A 602 -30.59 18.25 -10.04
N HIS A 603 -29.41 18.66 -10.53
CA HIS A 603 -29.13 20.04 -10.87
C HIS A 603 -30.15 20.57 -11.88
N TYR A 604 -30.34 19.86 -13.00
CA TYR A 604 -31.35 20.23 -14.02
C TYR A 604 -32.79 20.17 -13.50
N LEU A 605 -33.13 19.16 -12.69
CA LEU A 605 -34.45 19.06 -12.07
C LEU A 605 -34.78 20.31 -11.24
N GLY A 606 -33.83 20.78 -10.43
CA GLY A 606 -33.98 22.01 -9.66
C GLY A 606 -34.20 23.23 -10.55
N LEU A 607 -33.41 23.36 -11.63
CA LEU A 607 -33.53 24.46 -12.58
C LEU A 607 -34.88 24.47 -13.31
N VAL A 608 -35.36 23.32 -13.78
CA VAL A 608 -36.67 23.20 -14.42
C VAL A 608 -37.80 23.56 -13.45
N ALA A 609 -37.74 23.09 -12.20
CA ALA A 609 -38.72 23.43 -11.18
C ALA A 609 -38.74 24.93 -10.86
N ALA A 610 -37.57 25.56 -10.78
CA ALA A 610 -37.46 27.00 -10.56
C ALA A 610 -38.04 27.81 -11.74
N MET A 611 -37.76 27.40 -12.98
CA MET A 611 -38.30 28.03 -14.19
C MET A 611 -39.82 27.86 -14.31
N ALA A 612 -40.36 26.67 -14.02
CA ALA A 612 -41.80 26.43 -14.01
C ALA A 612 -42.51 27.30 -12.97
N THR A 613 -41.92 27.43 -11.77
CA THR A 613 -42.46 28.30 -10.72
C THR A 613 -42.45 29.77 -11.14
N LEU A 614 -41.36 30.23 -11.77
CA LEU A 614 -41.28 31.59 -12.33
C LEU A 614 -42.36 31.82 -13.40
N TYR A 615 -42.58 30.85 -14.29
CA TYR A 615 -43.61 30.94 -15.34
C TYR A 615 -45.04 30.99 -14.76
N LEU A 616 -45.30 30.33 -13.64
CA LEU A 616 -46.60 30.37 -12.96
C LEU A 616 -46.86 31.67 -12.17
N LEU A 617 -45.80 32.40 -11.79
CA LEU A 617 -45.88 33.65 -11.04
C LEU A 617 -45.94 34.90 -11.94
N LEU A 618 -45.60 34.76 -13.22
CA LEU A 618 -45.69 35.78 -14.28
C LEU A 618 -47.01 35.63 -15.03
#